data_AF-A0A955H742-F1
#
_entry.id   AF-A0A955H742-F1
#
_cell.length_a   1.000
_cell.length_b   1.000
_cell.length_c   1.000
_cell.angle_alpha   90.00
_cell.angle_beta   90.00
_cell.angle_gamma   90.00
#
_symmetry.space_group_name_H-M   'P 1'
#
loop_
_entity.id
_entity.type
_entity.pdbx_description
1 polymer ?
#
loop_
_entity_poly.entity_id
_entity_poly.type
_entity_poly.pdbx_seq_one_letter_code
_entity_poly.pdbx_strand_id
1 'polypeptide(L)'
;MGQVRLTTYVAQTLALLVSIFALLLPITNVVAQPTPHINYQGKLTDATGAAVTNGSYNMRFWLLQSEAQATTSAVWTESLTGSNQVTVTNGLFSVMLGSTSPLTSVDFNQPLYLGVEIGGTGAPAWDGEMSPRKPLGTVPAAFESYQLGGVASSSFLRSDTADTMAATTASTLLTITQSGTG
;
A
#
# COMPACT_ATOMS: atom_id res chain seq x y z
N MET A 1 -16.41 10.17 63.64
CA MET A 1 -17.36 9.99 62.52
C MET A 1 -17.17 10.98 61.36
N GLY A 2 -16.81 12.24 61.59
CA GLY A 2 -16.64 13.23 60.49
C GLY A 2 -15.48 12.95 59.52
N GLN A 3 -14.32 12.52 60.03
CA GLN A 3 -13.12 12.25 59.22
C GLN A 3 -13.30 11.10 58.21
N VAL A 4 -14.06 10.06 58.57
CA VAL A 4 -14.36 8.90 57.69
C VAL A 4 -15.31 9.29 56.56
N ARG A 5 -16.23 10.23 56.80
CA ARG A 5 -17.14 10.74 55.76
C ARG A 5 -16.39 11.62 54.76
N LEU A 6 -15.47 12.46 55.24
CA LEU A 6 -14.65 13.34 54.38
C LEU A 6 -13.74 12.55 53.43
N THR A 7 -13.03 11.53 53.91
CA THR A 7 -12.20 10.67 53.05
C THR A 7 -13.03 9.90 52.02
N THR A 8 -14.26 9.49 52.37
CA THR A 8 -15.17 8.82 51.43
C THR A 8 -15.60 9.75 50.29
N TYR A 9 -15.95 11.00 50.57
CA TYR A 9 -16.34 11.96 49.52
C TYR A 9 -15.18 12.34 48.59
N VAL A 10 -13.97 12.50 49.14
CA VAL A 10 -12.76 12.79 48.34
C VAL A 10 -12.42 11.62 47.42
N ALA A 11 -12.55 10.38 47.90
CA ALA A 11 -12.35 9.20 47.05
C ALA A 11 -13.38 9.11 45.92
N GLN A 12 -14.65 9.45 46.20
CA GLN A 12 -15.73 9.47 45.20
C GLN A 12 -15.53 10.55 44.13
N THR A 13 -15.11 11.76 44.50
CA THR A 13 -14.85 12.84 43.55
C THR A 13 -13.61 12.55 42.69
N LEU A 14 -12.56 11.97 43.26
CA LEU A 14 -11.39 11.50 42.51
C LEU A 14 -11.77 10.42 41.51
N ALA A 15 -12.57 9.43 41.93
CA ALA A 15 -13.05 8.38 41.04
C ALA A 15 -13.86 8.97 39.86
N LEU A 16 -14.74 9.93 40.13
CA LEU A 16 -15.54 10.60 39.10
C LEU A 16 -14.66 11.38 38.11
N LEU A 17 -13.67 12.12 38.60
CA LEU A 17 -12.74 12.89 37.76
C LEU A 17 -11.90 11.99 36.85
N VAL A 18 -11.45 10.83 37.36
CA VAL A 18 -10.74 9.83 36.55
C VAL A 18 -11.65 9.23 35.48
N SER A 19 -12.91 8.92 35.80
CA SER A 19 -13.87 8.41 34.83
C SER A 19 -14.19 9.42 33.72
N ILE A 20 -14.34 10.70 34.07
CA ILE A 20 -14.58 11.78 33.09
C ILE A 20 -13.35 11.97 32.19
N PHE A 21 -12.14 11.98 32.76
CA PHE A 21 -10.89 12.10 32.00
C PHE A 21 -10.69 10.91 31.04
N ALA A 22 -11.03 9.69 31.47
CA ALA A 22 -10.98 8.51 30.62
C ALA A 22 -11.99 8.58 29.46
N LEU A 23 -13.13 9.24 29.64
CA LEU A 23 -14.14 9.44 28.60
C LEU A 23 -13.75 10.50 27.55
N LEU A 24 -12.84 11.42 27.92
CA LEU A 24 -12.36 12.51 27.07
C LEU A 24 -11.17 12.13 26.18
N LEU A 25 -10.66 10.89 26.30
CA LEU A 25 -9.61 10.38 25.43
C LEU A 25 -10.17 10.22 24.00
N PRO A 26 -9.54 10.83 22.98
CA PRO A 26 -9.98 10.66 21.60
C PRO A 26 -9.82 9.19 21.18
N ILE A 27 -10.92 8.58 20.76
CA ILE A 27 -10.92 7.24 20.16
C ILE A 27 -10.41 7.39 18.73
N THR A 28 -9.11 7.18 18.52
CA THR A 28 -8.55 7.17 17.16
C THR A 28 -8.86 5.81 16.53
N ASN A 29 -9.76 5.80 15.56
CA ASN A 29 -9.97 4.65 14.70
C ASN A 29 -8.78 4.55 13.75
N VAL A 30 -7.78 3.75 14.10
CA VAL A 30 -6.73 3.35 13.15
C VAL A 30 -7.30 2.23 12.30
N VAL A 31 -7.73 2.56 11.09
CA VAL A 31 -7.98 1.55 10.07
C VAL A 31 -6.60 1.15 9.54
N ALA A 32 -6.18 -0.09 9.84
CA ALA A 32 -4.96 -0.64 9.26
C ALA A 32 -5.21 -0.91 7.78
N GLN A 33 -4.86 0.04 6.91
CA GLN A 33 -4.80 -0.22 5.48
C GLN A 33 -3.52 -1.00 5.18
N PRO A 34 -3.60 -2.15 4.48
CA PRO A 34 -2.40 -2.87 4.06
C PRO A 34 -1.52 -1.93 3.25
N THR A 35 -0.29 -1.68 3.69
CA THR A 35 0.66 -0.91 2.89
C THR A 35 1.02 -1.75 1.66
N PRO A 36 0.76 -1.25 0.44
CA PRO A 36 1.04 -2.02 -0.76
C PRO A 36 2.55 -2.24 -0.89
N HIS A 37 2.94 -3.48 -1.16
CA HIS A 37 4.30 -3.88 -1.46
C HIS A 37 4.30 -4.79 -2.70
N ILE A 38 5.37 -4.73 -3.49
CA ILE A 38 5.53 -5.56 -4.68
C ILE A 38 6.78 -6.41 -4.52
N ASN A 39 6.61 -7.73 -4.59
CA ASN A 39 7.74 -8.65 -4.71
C ASN A 39 8.34 -8.55 -6.11
N TYR A 40 9.64 -8.31 -6.20
CA TYR A 40 10.37 -8.32 -7.45
C TYR A 40 11.63 -9.16 -7.33
N GLN A 41 11.82 -10.07 -8.29
CA GLN A 41 12.97 -10.96 -8.36
C GLN A 41 13.64 -10.83 -9.72
N GLY A 42 14.96 -10.91 -9.73
CA GLY A 42 15.75 -10.76 -10.94
C GLY A 42 17.03 -11.57 -10.91
N LYS A 43 17.58 -11.78 -12.10
CA LYS A 43 18.94 -12.28 -12.30
C LYS A 43 19.77 -11.18 -12.95
N LEU A 44 20.81 -10.75 -12.24
CA LEU A 44 21.80 -9.80 -12.71
C LEU A 44 22.97 -10.55 -13.35
N THR A 45 23.30 -10.19 -14.58
CA THR A 45 24.44 -10.71 -15.33
C THR A 45 25.33 -9.57 -15.78
N ASP A 46 26.61 -9.87 -15.97
CA ASP A 46 27.54 -8.94 -16.61
C ASP A 46 27.37 -8.92 -18.15
N ALA A 47 28.19 -8.12 -18.82
CA ALA A 47 28.18 -7.98 -20.28
C ALA A 47 28.55 -9.28 -21.04
N THR A 48 29.16 -10.26 -20.38
CA THR A 48 29.46 -11.58 -20.95
C THR A 48 28.32 -12.58 -20.77
N GLY A 49 27.27 -12.19 -20.04
CA GLY A 49 26.14 -13.04 -19.67
C GLY A 49 26.42 -13.93 -18.44
N ALA A 50 27.59 -13.80 -17.82
CA ALA A 50 27.90 -14.49 -16.57
C ALA A 50 27.15 -13.84 -15.41
N ALA A 51 26.80 -14.64 -14.40
CA ALA A 51 26.19 -14.09 -13.19
C ALA A 51 27.19 -13.18 -12.47
N VAL A 52 26.72 -12.03 -12.00
CA VAL A 52 27.58 -11.13 -11.23
C VAL A 52 27.99 -11.78 -9.90
N THR A 53 29.12 -11.31 -9.35
CA THR A 53 29.65 -11.75 -8.06
C THR A 53 28.64 -11.54 -6.94
N ASN A 54 28.67 -12.42 -5.94
CA ASN A 54 27.86 -12.27 -4.74
C ASN A 54 28.23 -10.99 -3.99
N GLY A 55 27.24 -10.28 -3.47
CA GLY A 55 27.48 -9.06 -2.71
C GLY A 55 26.21 -8.24 -2.45
N SER A 56 26.38 -7.14 -1.75
CA SER A 56 25.32 -6.15 -1.50
C SER A 56 25.43 -5.04 -2.54
N TYR A 57 24.41 -4.92 -3.39
CA TYR A 57 24.37 -3.98 -4.50
C TYR A 57 23.48 -2.80 -4.16
N ASN A 58 23.91 -1.61 -4.58
CA ASN A 58 23.04 -0.46 -4.67
C ASN A 58 22.09 -0.68 -5.85
N MET A 59 20.79 -0.50 -5.64
CA MET A 59 19.80 -0.62 -6.70
C MET A 59 18.80 0.53 -6.62
N ARG A 60 18.35 1.01 -7.77
CA ARG A 60 17.31 2.02 -7.88
C ARG A 60 16.18 1.52 -8.76
N PHE A 61 14.97 1.78 -8.33
CA PHE A 61 13.74 1.32 -8.96
C PHE A 61 12.81 2.50 -9.23
N TRP A 62 12.05 2.41 -10.30
CA TRP A 62 11.02 3.39 -10.66
C TRP A 62 9.76 2.71 -11.14
N LEU A 63 8.62 3.35 -10.87
CA LEU A 63 7.38 3.08 -11.58
C LEU A 63 7.11 4.22 -12.55
N LEU A 64 6.89 3.87 -13.81
CA LEU A 64 6.63 4.80 -14.90
C LEU A 64 5.35 4.40 -15.63
N GLN A 65 4.66 5.36 -16.25
CA GLN A 65 3.38 5.13 -16.92
C GLN A 65 3.54 4.80 -18.41
N SER A 66 4.76 4.86 -18.96
CA SER A 66 5.08 4.40 -20.33
C SER A 66 6.53 3.98 -20.48
N GLU A 67 6.86 3.24 -21.56
CA GLU A 67 8.22 2.78 -21.86
C GLU A 67 9.20 3.93 -22.14
N ALA A 68 8.74 5.04 -22.71
CA ALA A 68 9.57 6.17 -23.11
C ALA A 68 9.64 7.31 -22.06
N GLN A 69 8.91 7.21 -20.96
CA GLN A 69 8.87 8.23 -19.92
C GLN A 69 10.25 8.41 -19.28
N ALA A 70 10.68 9.64 -19.03
CA ALA A 70 11.92 9.92 -18.31
C ALA A 70 11.79 9.51 -16.83
N THR A 71 12.86 8.95 -16.25
CA THR A 71 12.91 8.54 -14.83
C THR A 71 12.72 9.70 -13.86
N THR A 72 13.06 10.93 -14.26
CA THR A 72 12.80 12.15 -13.48
C THR A 72 11.31 12.46 -13.30
N SER A 73 10.47 11.90 -14.16
CA SER A 73 9.01 12.05 -14.12
C SER A 73 8.33 10.77 -13.63
N ALA A 74 9.05 9.84 -13.01
CA ALA A 74 8.48 8.62 -12.46
C ALA A 74 7.41 8.94 -11.41
N VAL A 75 6.34 8.13 -11.37
CA VAL A 75 5.28 8.29 -10.35
C VAL A 75 5.71 7.77 -8.99
N TRP A 76 6.78 6.97 -8.95
CA TRP A 76 7.39 6.47 -7.73
C TRP A 76 8.86 6.12 -7.96
N THR A 77 9.68 6.24 -6.92
CA THR A 77 11.10 5.90 -6.93
C THR A 77 11.52 5.31 -5.59
N GLU A 78 12.36 4.28 -5.63
CA GLU A 78 13.00 3.70 -4.44
C GLU A 78 14.47 3.46 -4.70
N SER A 79 15.31 3.95 -3.79
CA SER A 79 16.77 3.81 -3.87
C SER A 79 17.26 2.99 -2.68
N LEU A 80 17.66 1.76 -2.96
CA LEU A 80 18.15 0.78 -2.00
C LEU A 80 19.68 0.86 -1.94
N THR A 81 20.18 1.74 -1.07
CA THR A 81 21.62 2.00 -0.89
C THR A 81 21.99 1.97 0.59
N GLY A 82 23.30 2.00 0.90
CA GLY A 82 23.78 1.98 2.29
C GLY A 82 23.31 0.75 3.06
N SER A 83 22.59 0.95 4.17
CA SER A 83 22.04 -0.16 4.97
C SER A 83 20.94 -0.97 4.28
N ASN A 84 20.36 -0.43 3.21
CA ASN A 84 19.23 -1.04 2.49
C ASN A 84 19.65 -1.71 1.19
N GLN A 85 20.96 -1.93 0.97
CA GLN A 85 21.46 -2.58 -0.23
C GLN A 85 20.83 -3.96 -0.44
N VAL A 86 20.71 -4.33 -1.71
CA VAL A 86 20.10 -5.59 -2.13
C VAL A 86 21.17 -6.67 -2.15
N THR A 87 20.94 -7.75 -1.42
CA THR A 87 21.84 -8.92 -1.46
C THR A 87 21.62 -9.70 -2.74
N VAL A 88 22.70 -9.93 -3.49
CA VAL A 88 22.74 -10.71 -4.72
C VAL A 88 23.57 -11.96 -4.47
N THR A 89 23.05 -13.12 -4.84
CA THR A 89 23.75 -14.42 -4.74
C THR A 89 23.58 -15.21 -6.02
N ASN A 90 24.69 -15.60 -6.65
CA ASN A 90 24.75 -16.23 -7.98
C ASN A 90 23.99 -15.40 -9.03
N GLY A 91 24.12 -14.09 -8.96
CA GLY A 91 23.36 -13.13 -9.77
C GLY A 91 21.88 -13.01 -9.40
N LEU A 92 21.32 -13.83 -8.52
CA LEU A 92 19.90 -13.76 -8.15
C LEU A 92 19.67 -12.79 -6.99
N PHE A 93 18.57 -12.06 -7.06
CA PHE A 93 18.09 -11.22 -5.97
C PHE A 93 16.57 -11.24 -5.84
N SER A 94 16.09 -10.88 -4.65
CA SER A 94 14.69 -10.66 -4.34
C SER A 94 14.56 -9.40 -3.52
N VAL A 95 13.64 -8.51 -3.90
CA VAL A 95 13.34 -7.26 -3.20
C VAL A 95 11.86 -7.13 -2.96
N MET A 96 11.52 -6.51 -1.83
CA MET A 96 10.17 -6.04 -1.53
C MET A 96 10.12 -4.55 -1.81
N LEU A 97 9.61 -4.18 -2.99
CA LEU A 97 9.42 -2.79 -3.38
C LEU A 97 8.35 -2.16 -2.49
N GLY A 98 8.59 -0.93 -2.06
CA GLY A 98 7.72 -0.21 -1.13
C GLY A 98 8.16 -0.24 0.32
N SER A 99 9.25 -0.96 0.64
CA SER A 99 9.72 -1.19 2.01
C SER A 99 10.43 0.02 2.64
N THR A 100 11.08 0.85 1.82
CA THR A 100 11.74 2.09 2.24
C THR A 100 11.05 3.33 1.70
N SER A 101 10.42 3.22 0.53
CA SER A 101 9.59 4.26 -0.09
C SER A 101 8.15 3.76 -0.27
N PRO A 102 7.19 4.14 0.60
CA PRO A 102 5.81 3.64 0.53
C PRO A 102 5.16 3.85 -0.86
N LEU A 103 4.40 2.85 -1.30
CA LEU A 103 3.67 2.86 -2.59
C LEU A 103 2.27 3.50 -2.49
N THR A 104 1.94 4.16 -1.38
CA THR A 104 0.58 4.63 -1.06
C THR A 104 0.03 5.68 -2.01
N SER A 105 0.88 6.41 -2.72
CA SER A 105 0.48 7.45 -3.69
C SER A 105 0.39 6.94 -5.14
N VAL A 106 0.71 5.67 -5.39
CA VAL A 106 0.72 5.12 -6.74
C VAL A 106 -0.67 4.67 -7.12
N ASP A 107 -1.17 5.18 -8.24
CA ASP A 107 -2.35 4.63 -8.89
C ASP A 107 -1.95 3.39 -9.70
N PHE A 108 -2.45 2.22 -9.29
CA PHE A 108 -2.23 0.93 -9.94
C PHE A 108 -3.28 0.59 -10.99
N ASN A 109 -4.31 1.43 -11.18
CA ASN A 109 -5.37 1.23 -12.17
C ASN A 109 -5.01 1.83 -13.54
N GLN A 110 -3.74 1.69 -13.94
CA GLN A 110 -3.18 2.21 -15.17
C GLN A 110 -1.96 1.37 -15.58
N PRO A 111 -1.53 1.43 -16.85
CA PRO A 111 -0.28 0.79 -17.26
C PRO A 111 0.90 1.31 -16.43
N LEU A 112 1.66 0.39 -15.84
CA LEU A 112 2.88 0.70 -15.11
C LEU A 112 4.03 -0.18 -15.60
N TYR A 113 5.21 0.43 -15.64
CA TYR A 113 6.45 -0.19 -16.06
C TYR A 113 7.48 -0.01 -14.95
N LEU A 114 8.15 -1.10 -14.58
CA LEU A 114 9.23 -1.12 -13.61
C LEU A 114 10.57 -0.89 -14.32
N GLY A 115 11.21 0.22 -14.00
CA GLY A 115 12.60 0.51 -14.35
C GLY A 115 13.56 0.07 -13.23
N VAL A 116 14.77 -0.34 -13.60
CA VAL A 116 15.81 -0.80 -12.67
C VAL A 116 17.14 -0.22 -13.11
N GLU A 117 17.97 0.22 -12.16
CA GLU A 117 19.34 0.65 -12.40
C GLU A 117 20.25 0.14 -11.27
N ILE A 118 21.47 -0.26 -11.62
CA ILE A 118 22.41 -0.86 -10.68
C ILE A 118 23.51 0.16 -10.35
N GLY A 119 23.77 0.32 -9.06
CA GLY A 119 24.75 1.27 -8.53
C GLY A 119 26.06 0.62 -8.07
N GLY A 120 26.35 -0.59 -8.55
CA GLY A 120 27.50 -1.39 -8.14
C GLY A 120 27.50 -1.80 -6.65
N THR A 121 28.66 -2.25 -6.17
CA THR A 121 28.91 -2.58 -4.75
C THR A 121 29.78 -1.49 -4.12
N GLY A 122 29.51 -1.12 -2.87
CA GLY A 122 30.19 0.01 -2.20
C GLY A 122 29.46 1.35 -2.37
N ALA A 123 30.19 2.43 -2.67
CA ALA A 123 29.58 3.74 -2.93
C ALA A 123 28.76 3.71 -4.22
N PRO A 124 27.54 4.29 -4.27
CA PRO A 124 26.69 4.21 -5.45
C PRO A 124 27.37 4.80 -6.70
N ALA A 125 27.56 3.97 -7.72
CA ALA A 125 28.03 4.33 -9.04
C ALA A 125 27.07 3.71 -10.08
N TRP A 126 26.16 4.55 -10.59
CA TRP A 126 25.04 4.13 -11.44
C TRP A 126 25.50 3.78 -12.86
N ASP A 127 25.06 2.61 -13.35
CA ASP A 127 25.46 2.06 -14.66
C ASP A 127 24.46 2.32 -15.80
N GLY A 128 23.39 3.08 -15.52
CA GLY A 128 22.33 3.39 -16.48
C GLY A 128 21.11 2.48 -16.34
N GLU A 129 19.93 3.02 -16.68
CA GLU A 129 18.67 2.27 -16.59
C GLU A 129 18.67 1.04 -17.51
N MET A 130 18.31 -0.11 -16.95
CA MET A 130 18.12 -1.35 -17.70
C MET A 130 16.93 -1.25 -18.65
N SER A 131 17.15 -1.69 -19.89
CA SER A 131 16.14 -1.72 -20.95
C SER A 131 16.04 -3.11 -21.57
N PRO A 132 14.83 -3.61 -21.93
CA PRO A 132 13.53 -2.94 -21.77
C PRO A 132 13.01 -2.96 -20.32
N ARG A 133 12.14 -2.00 -19.99
CA ARG A 133 11.44 -1.97 -18.69
C ARG A 133 10.51 -3.16 -18.55
N LYS A 134 10.27 -3.60 -17.31
CA LYS A 134 9.35 -4.70 -17.04
C LYS A 134 7.92 -4.17 -16.91
N PRO A 135 6.98 -4.49 -17.83
CA PRO A 135 5.58 -4.14 -17.62
C PRO A 135 5.03 -4.87 -16.38
N LEU A 136 4.30 -4.15 -15.53
CA LEU A 136 3.59 -4.71 -14.40
C LEU A 136 2.21 -5.20 -14.87
N GLY A 137 2.09 -6.52 -14.98
CA GLY A 137 0.83 -7.18 -15.30
C GLY A 137 -0.08 -7.31 -14.08
N THR A 138 -1.39 -7.39 -14.33
CA THR A 138 -2.38 -7.73 -13.32
C THR A 138 -2.31 -9.21 -12.97
N VAL A 139 -2.45 -9.55 -11.69
CA VAL A 139 -2.56 -10.94 -11.23
C VAL A 139 -4.00 -11.44 -11.45
N PRO A 140 -4.23 -12.71 -11.83
CA PRO A 140 -5.58 -13.21 -12.08
C PRO A 140 -6.58 -13.02 -10.93
N ALA A 141 -6.13 -13.18 -9.69
CA ALA A 141 -6.96 -12.94 -8.51
C ALA A 141 -7.44 -11.47 -8.38
N ALA A 142 -6.74 -10.50 -8.98
CA ALA A 142 -7.18 -9.12 -8.99
C ALA A 142 -8.34 -8.88 -9.98
N PHE A 143 -8.54 -9.73 -10.99
CA PHE A 143 -9.74 -9.65 -11.85
C PHE A 143 -11.02 -9.92 -11.06
N GLU A 144 -10.94 -10.83 -10.09
CA GLU A 144 -12.06 -11.10 -9.18
C GLU A 144 -12.32 -9.93 -8.23
N SER A 145 -11.32 -9.12 -7.89
CA SER A 145 -11.55 -7.93 -7.04
C SER A 145 -12.36 -6.83 -7.71
N TYR A 146 -12.46 -6.81 -9.05
CA TYR A 146 -13.35 -5.92 -9.79
C TYR A 146 -14.82 -6.37 -9.76
N GLN A 147 -15.10 -7.56 -9.22
CA GLN A 147 -16.42 -8.16 -9.20
C GLN A 147 -16.75 -8.67 -7.79
N LEU A 148 -18.03 -8.73 -7.46
CA LEU A 148 -18.50 -9.41 -6.25
C LEU A 148 -19.46 -10.50 -6.68
N GLY A 149 -19.02 -11.77 -6.60
CA GLY A 149 -19.82 -12.91 -7.05
C GLY A 149 -20.17 -12.87 -8.54
N GLY A 150 -19.28 -12.34 -9.39
CA GLY A 150 -19.50 -12.19 -10.84
C GLY A 150 -20.33 -10.96 -11.25
N VAL A 151 -20.67 -10.10 -10.29
CA VAL A 151 -21.31 -8.81 -10.55
C VAL A 151 -20.25 -7.72 -10.54
N ALA A 152 -20.12 -6.94 -11.61
CA ALA A 152 -19.16 -5.85 -11.70
C ALA A 152 -19.38 -4.81 -10.59
N SER A 153 -18.30 -4.25 -10.05
CA SER A 153 -18.35 -3.24 -8.98
C SER A 153 -19.20 -2.00 -9.37
N SER A 154 -19.27 -1.68 -10.66
CA SER A 154 -20.12 -0.61 -11.22
C SER A 154 -21.62 -0.88 -11.16
N SER A 155 -22.05 -2.10 -10.80
CA SER A 155 -23.46 -2.45 -10.65
C SER A 155 -23.99 -2.17 -9.24
N PHE A 156 -23.12 -1.79 -8.30
CA PHE A 156 -23.50 -1.44 -6.94
C PHE A 156 -23.73 0.05 -6.80
N LEU A 157 -24.66 0.42 -5.92
CA LEU A 157 -24.79 1.79 -5.48
C LEU A 157 -23.67 2.19 -4.54
N ARG A 158 -23.23 3.43 -4.70
CA ARG A 158 -22.23 4.06 -3.87
C ARG A 158 -22.87 5.08 -2.94
N SER A 159 -22.31 5.21 -1.74
CA SER A 159 -22.72 6.24 -0.79
C SER A 159 -22.02 7.58 -0.98
N ASP A 160 -20.92 7.60 -1.74
CA ASP A 160 -20.02 8.74 -1.90
C ASP A 160 -20.18 9.46 -3.25
N THR A 161 -21.12 9.03 -4.09
CA THR A 161 -21.44 9.64 -5.39
C THR A 161 -22.93 9.47 -5.67
N ALA A 162 -23.51 10.42 -6.42
CA ALA A 162 -24.91 10.33 -6.82
C ALA A 162 -25.08 9.22 -7.87
N ASP A 163 -25.69 8.10 -7.47
CA ASP A 163 -26.05 7.00 -8.38
C ASP A 163 -27.57 6.96 -8.63
N THR A 164 -27.96 6.50 -9.81
CA THR A 164 -29.36 6.31 -10.19
C THR A 164 -29.68 4.82 -10.31
N MET A 165 -30.60 4.31 -9.50
CA MET A 165 -31.24 3.01 -9.74
C MET A 165 -32.52 3.19 -10.53
N ALA A 166 -32.71 2.39 -11.57
CA ALA A 166 -33.95 2.37 -12.35
C ALA A 166 -34.49 0.94 -12.47
N ALA A 167 -35.81 0.78 -12.32
CA ALA A 167 -36.52 -0.47 -12.62
C ALA A 167 -37.17 -0.38 -13.99
N THR A 168 -36.98 -1.41 -14.81
CA THR A 168 -37.69 -1.58 -16.09
C THR A 168 -38.81 -2.61 -16.02
N THR A 169 -39.03 -3.21 -14.85
CA THR A 169 -40.08 -4.21 -14.60
C THR A 169 -40.91 -3.84 -13.38
N ALA A 170 -42.10 -4.45 -13.23
CA ALA A 170 -43.00 -4.21 -12.11
C ALA A 170 -42.57 -4.89 -10.80
N SER A 171 -41.48 -5.68 -10.80
CA SER A 171 -40.94 -6.33 -9.61
C SER A 171 -40.29 -5.33 -8.67
N THR A 172 -40.30 -5.62 -7.37
CA THR A 172 -39.61 -4.81 -6.36
C THR A 172 -38.11 -4.72 -6.69
N LEU A 173 -37.64 -3.51 -6.98
CA LEU A 173 -36.25 -3.24 -7.37
C LEU A 173 -35.28 -3.31 -6.19
N LEU A 174 -35.66 -2.73 -5.06
CA LEU A 174 -34.87 -2.68 -3.84
C LEU A 174 -35.80 -2.77 -2.65
N THR A 175 -35.49 -3.65 -1.70
CA THR A 175 -36.15 -3.67 -0.39
C THR A 175 -35.16 -3.17 0.65
N ILE A 176 -35.50 -2.07 1.32
CA ILE A 176 -34.79 -1.56 2.49
C ILE A 176 -35.63 -1.90 3.71
N THR A 177 -35.09 -2.73 4.61
CA THR A 177 -35.82 -3.14 5.82
C THR A 177 -35.22 -2.42 7.02
N GLN A 178 -35.88 -1.38 7.51
CA GLN A 178 -35.48 -0.66 8.72
C GLN A 178 -36.17 -1.29 9.94
N SER A 179 -35.39 -1.81 10.89
CA SER A 179 -35.89 -2.42 12.14
C SER A 179 -35.75 -1.51 13.38
N GLY A 180 -35.45 -0.22 13.17
CA GLY A 180 -35.27 0.76 14.25
C GLY A 180 -36.52 1.60 14.52
N THR A 181 -36.64 2.16 15.73
CA THR A 181 -37.74 3.05 16.14
C THR A 181 -37.51 4.53 15.77
N GLY A 182 -36.67 4.79 14.76
CA GLY A 182 -36.22 6.13 14.35
C GLY A 182 -36.78 6.53 13.00
#